data_AF-A0A957JF68-F1
#
_entry.id   AF-A0A957JF68-F1
#
_cell.length_a   1.000
_cell.length_b   1.000
_cell.length_c   1.000
_cell.angle_alpha   90.00
_cell.angle_beta   90.00
_cell.angle_gamma   90.00
#
_symmetry.space_group_name_H-M   'P 1'
#
loop_
_entity.id
_entity.type
_entity.pdbx_description
1 polymer ?
#
loop_
_entity_poly.entity_id
_entity_poly.type
_entity_poly.pdbx_seq_one_letter_code
_entity_poly.pdbx_strand_id
1 'polypeptide(L)'
;MAMWQAWQIEDLLTLVRLRYPGWADFAHPPFVADELSYKQEAAALAQELLGANAVAELLGQWQYDELLARVERLGRETNMLWLRVPRQSDLNILYQAGVDKAELSRQLARLWHGEASLPERVQSFGEYALARGLPLKWPFVTYFLFLLHPDAAMYVKPTISKWFLQFAGQGELYGRSPSGVAYEAILVLCQELLAALAPYGARDMIDVQSIIWVAAREAQGQTGRLTPRGQIELDVPDSDLDEEQSELGEALAGPTELAATTIIAEPAPVYQARRQPPTQAELAETLCLPATALAGWLSAIHRKKQAILQGPPGTGKTFAARLLAEHLVGTG
;
A
#
# COMPACT_ATOMS: atom_id res chain seq x y z
N MET A 1 8.80 9.81 -23.44
CA MET A 1 7.79 10.62 -22.75
C MET A 1 6.49 9.87 -22.88
N ALA A 2 5.90 9.43 -21.77
CA ALA A 2 4.80 8.47 -21.79
C ALA A 2 3.49 9.20 -22.05
N MET A 3 3.27 9.54 -23.31
CA MET A 3 1.95 9.96 -23.78
C MET A 3 0.99 8.79 -23.59
N TRP A 4 0.17 8.84 -22.53
CA TRP A 4 -0.85 7.85 -22.21
C TRP A 4 -1.70 7.57 -23.45
N GLN A 5 -1.76 6.31 -23.84
CA GLN A 5 -2.60 5.90 -24.96
C GLN A 5 -4.06 5.83 -24.49
N ALA A 6 -4.99 6.14 -25.39
CA ALA A 6 -6.42 6.11 -25.07
C ALA A 6 -6.89 4.76 -24.49
N TRP A 7 -6.29 3.64 -24.96
CA TRP A 7 -6.59 2.31 -24.44
C TRP A 7 -6.10 2.11 -22.99
N GLN A 8 -4.96 2.68 -22.60
CA GLN A 8 -4.47 2.58 -21.22
C GLN A 8 -5.38 3.31 -20.24
N ILE A 9 -5.88 4.48 -20.66
CA ILE A 9 -6.84 5.24 -19.86
C ILE A 9 -8.15 4.44 -19.73
N GLU A 10 -8.65 3.88 -20.82
CA GLU A 10 -9.90 3.10 -20.79
C GLU A 10 -9.77 1.80 -19.95
N ASP A 11 -8.64 1.10 -20.01
CA ASP A 11 -8.36 -0.06 -19.16
C ASP A 11 -8.36 0.32 -17.68
N LEU A 12 -7.72 1.45 -17.35
CA LEU A 12 -7.67 1.95 -15.98
C LEU A 12 -9.08 2.33 -15.49
N LEU A 13 -9.85 3.06 -16.30
CA LEU A 13 -11.23 3.42 -15.97
C LEU A 13 -12.15 2.22 -15.90
N THR A 14 -11.89 1.16 -16.68
CA THR A 14 -12.62 -0.11 -16.58
C THR A 14 -12.44 -0.72 -15.21
N LEU A 15 -11.21 -0.75 -14.68
CA LEU A 15 -10.96 -1.23 -13.31
C LEU A 15 -11.71 -0.39 -12.26
N VAL A 16 -11.74 0.93 -12.42
CA VAL A 16 -12.50 1.82 -11.52
C VAL A 16 -14.00 1.52 -11.57
N ARG A 17 -14.56 1.31 -12.77
CA ARG A 17 -15.98 1.00 -12.97
C ARG A 17 -16.40 -0.36 -12.42
N LEU A 18 -15.46 -1.30 -12.22
CA LEU A 18 -15.75 -2.56 -11.54
C LEU A 18 -16.09 -2.34 -10.06
N ARG A 19 -15.37 -1.42 -9.41
CA ARG A 19 -15.64 -1.03 -8.02
C ARG A 19 -16.83 -0.06 -7.91
N TYR A 20 -16.94 0.86 -8.87
CA TYR A 20 -17.95 1.91 -8.90
C TYR A 20 -18.79 1.80 -10.19
N PRO A 21 -19.82 0.93 -10.22
CA PRO A 21 -20.68 0.79 -11.39
C PRO A 21 -21.35 2.11 -11.76
N GLY A 22 -21.22 2.51 -13.03
CA GLY A 22 -21.76 3.79 -13.51
C GLY A 22 -20.85 5.00 -13.27
N TRP A 23 -19.61 4.80 -12.79
CA TRP A 23 -18.62 5.86 -12.71
C TRP A 23 -18.41 6.51 -14.09
N ALA A 24 -18.72 7.80 -14.16
CA ALA A 24 -18.59 8.63 -15.35
C ALA A 24 -17.51 9.70 -15.19
N ASP A 25 -17.34 10.24 -13.99
CA ASP A 25 -16.43 11.34 -13.67
C ASP A 25 -16.06 11.32 -12.18
N PHE A 26 -15.16 12.22 -11.78
CA PHE A 26 -14.72 12.39 -10.39
C PHE A 26 -15.81 12.92 -9.44
N ALA A 27 -16.97 13.33 -9.95
CA ALA A 27 -18.12 13.74 -9.12
C ALA A 27 -19.03 12.55 -8.75
N HIS A 28 -18.70 11.32 -9.17
CA HIS A 28 -19.44 10.12 -8.81
C HIS A 28 -19.56 9.94 -7.28
N PRO A 29 -20.76 10.02 -6.67
CA PRO A 29 -20.87 10.21 -5.23
C PRO A 29 -20.24 9.11 -4.36
N PRO A 30 -20.40 7.80 -4.67
CA PRO A 30 -19.68 6.75 -3.96
C PRO A 30 -18.14 6.87 -4.06
N PHE A 31 -17.63 7.33 -5.21
CA PHE A 31 -16.18 7.51 -5.38
C PHE A 31 -15.68 8.69 -4.56
N VAL A 32 -16.43 9.79 -4.55
CA VAL A 32 -16.13 10.97 -3.71
C VAL A 32 -16.08 10.58 -2.23
N ALA A 33 -17.10 9.86 -1.75
CA ALA A 33 -17.20 9.46 -0.35
C ALA A 33 -16.08 8.50 0.06
N ASP A 34 -15.81 7.48 -0.76
CA ASP A 34 -14.85 6.42 -0.42
C ASP A 34 -13.40 6.84 -0.62
N GLU A 35 -13.11 7.72 -1.58
CA GLU A 35 -11.74 7.99 -2.01
C GLU A 35 -11.31 9.46 -1.91
N LEU A 36 -12.21 10.45 -2.03
CA LEU A 36 -11.80 11.86 -2.12
C LEU A 36 -11.99 12.65 -0.83
N SER A 37 -13.15 12.56 -0.20
CA SER A 37 -13.54 13.47 0.90
C SER A 37 -12.53 13.47 2.06
N TYR A 38 -12.19 12.29 2.59
CA TYR A 38 -11.27 12.20 3.73
C TYR A 38 -9.84 12.65 3.37
N LYS A 39 -9.40 12.48 2.11
CA LYS A 39 -8.07 12.93 1.66
C LYS A 39 -8.03 14.46 1.56
N GLN A 40 -9.12 15.07 1.08
CA GLN A 40 -9.28 16.51 1.00
C GLN A 40 -9.35 17.14 2.41
N GLU A 41 -10.09 16.52 3.33
CA GLU A 41 -10.12 16.92 4.75
C GLU A 41 -8.74 16.82 5.40
N ALA A 42 -8.01 15.73 5.16
CA ALA A 42 -6.64 15.57 5.66
C ALA A 42 -5.66 16.60 5.06
N ALA A 43 -5.82 16.96 3.78
CA ALA A 43 -5.03 18.02 3.15
C ALA A 43 -5.33 19.40 3.76
N ALA A 44 -6.60 19.70 4.04
CA ALA A 44 -6.99 20.93 4.72
C ALA A 44 -6.39 21.00 6.14
N LEU A 45 -6.46 19.90 6.90
CA LEU A 45 -5.82 19.81 8.21
C LEU A 45 -4.29 19.93 8.13
N ALA A 46 -3.67 19.37 7.09
CA ALA A 46 -2.23 19.49 6.87
C ALA A 46 -1.82 20.96 6.66
N GLN A 47 -2.60 21.75 5.92
CA GLN A 47 -2.36 23.18 5.76
C GLN A 47 -2.47 23.94 7.08
N GLU A 48 -3.44 23.60 7.92
CA GLU A 48 -3.61 24.21 9.24
C GLU A 48 -2.41 23.91 10.15
N LEU A 49 -2.02 22.63 10.24
CA LEU A 49 -1.02 22.19 11.22
C LEU A 49 0.40 22.43 10.76
N LEU A 50 0.68 22.19 9.48
CA LEU A 50 2.01 22.11 8.87
C LEU A 50 2.16 23.01 7.63
N GLY A 51 1.25 23.96 7.39
CA GLY A 51 1.40 24.97 6.34
C GLY A 51 2.61 25.88 6.57
N ALA A 52 3.07 26.57 5.52
CA ALA A 52 4.33 27.33 5.55
C ALA A 52 4.42 28.34 6.70
N ASN A 53 3.34 29.09 6.96
CA ASN A 53 3.29 30.07 8.05
C ASN A 53 3.36 29.39 9.44
N ALA A 54 2.60 28.32 9.64
CA ALA A 54 2.57 27.57 10.90
C ALA A 54 3.95 26.97 11.20
N VAL A 55 4.59 26.36 10.21
CA VAL A 55 5.94 25.80 10.35
C VAL A 55 6.97 26.90 10.62
N ALA A 56 6.93 28.02 9.89
CA ALA A 56 7.84 29.13 10.09
C ALA A 56 7.73 29.73 11.50
N GLU A 57 6.51 29.87 12.03
CA GLU A 57 6.26 30.34 13.39
C GLU A 57 6.85 29.38 14.44
N LEU A 58 6.55 28.08 14.33
CA LEU A 58 7.07 27.06 15.25
C LEU A 58 8.60 27.02 15.26
N LEU A 59 9.23 27.10 14.08
CA LEU A 59 10.69 27.15 13.97
C LEU A 59 11.28 28.44 14.56
N GLY A 60 10.64 29.59 14.31
CA GLY A 60 11.07 30.88 14.85
C GLY A 60 11.00 30.96 16.36
N GLN A 61 10.10 30.19 16.98
CA GLN A 61 9.93 30.08 18.43
C GLN A 61 10.66 28.85 19.03
N TRP A 62 11.45 28.13 18.23
CA TRP A 62 12.15 26.90 18.65
C TRP A 62 11.23 25.79 19.20
N GLN A 63 9.96 25.78 18.80
CA GLN A 63 8.93 24.83 19.24
C GLN A 63 8.99 23.51 18.44
N TYR A 64 10.15 22.85 18.47
CA TYR A 64 10.40 21.64 17.69
C TYR A 64 9.56 20.45 18.16
N ASP A 65 9.36 20.30 19.47
CA ASP A 65 8.54 19.21 20.03
C ASP A 65 7.08 19.31 19.56
N GLU A 66 6.54 20.52 19.51
CA GLU A 66 5.18 20.78 19.01
C GLU A 66 5.08 20.49 17.50
N LEU A 67 6.07 20.91 16.71
CA LEU A 67 6.09 20.57 15.28
C LEU A 67 6.06 19.06 15.06
N LEU A 68 6.90 18.29 15.77
CA LEU A 68 6.93 16.83 15.64
C LEU A 68 5.64 16.18 16.16
N ALA A 69 5.01 16.73 17.20
CA ALA A 69 3.70 16.27 17.67
C ALA A 69 2.61 16.48 16.61
N ARG A 70 2.64 17.59 15.86
CA ARG A 70 1.73 17.84 14.74
C ARG A 70 1.96 16.89 13.57
N VAL A 71 3.21 16.56 13.27
CA VAL A 71 3.57 15.54 12.27
C VAL A 71 3.00 14.19 12.66
N GLU A 72 3.17 13.79 13.93
CA GLU A 72 2.62 12.53 14.43
C GLU A 72 1.10 12.50 14.40
N ARG A 73 0.44 13.60 14.81
CA ARG A 73 -1.01 13.75 14.73
C ARG A 73 -1.51 13.56 13.30
N LEU A 74 -0.95 14.31 12.35
CA LEU A 74 -1.36 14.24 10.95
C LEU A 74 -1.04 12.88 10.31
N GLY A 75 0.07 12.25 10.71
CA GLY A 75 0.43 10.90 10.26
C GLY A 75 -0.57 9.82 10.70
N ARG A 76 -1.36 10.09 11.75
CA ARG A 76 -2.41 9.21 12.28
C ARG A 76 -3.81 9.55 11.75
N GLU A 77 -3.97 10.64 11.01
CA GLU A 77 -5.26 11.13 10.55
C GLU A 77 -5.89 10.26 9.46
N THR A 78 -5.06 9.59 8.65
CA THR A 78 -5.53 8.73 7.55
C THR A 78 -4.95 7.33 7.66
N ASN A 79 -5.64 6.36 7.07
CA ASN A 79 -5.16 4.98 6.93
C ASN A 79 -4.08 4.81 5.84
N MET A 80 -3.54 5.92 5.29
CA MET A 80 -2.57 5.87 4.21
C MET A 80 -1.14 5.54 4.67
N LEU A 81 -0.79 5.87 5.93
CA LEU A 81 0.48 5.50 6.54
C LEU A 81 0.35 4.20 7.33
N TRP A 82 1.41 3.40 7.31
CA TRP A 82 1.47 2.20 8.13
C TRP A 82 2.05 2.50 9.52
N LEU A 83 1.27 2.17 10.56
CA LEU A 83 1.52 2.57 11.93
C LEU A 83 1.55 1.37 12.90
N ARG A 84 2.66 0.61 12.91
CA ARG A 84 2.93 -0.38 13.97
C ARG A 84 3.96 0.17 14.95
N VAL A 85 3.45 0.99 15.88
CA VAL A 85 4.26 1.53 16.98
C VAL A 85 4.84 0.40 17.85
N PRO A 86 6.06 0.55 18.40
CA PRO A 86 6.95 1.71 18.29
C PRO A 86 8.12 1.53 17.30
N ARG A 87 8.27 0.38 16.63
CA ARG A 87 9.49 0.04 15.87
C ARG A 87 9.31 -0.20 14.38
N GLN A 88 8.08 -0.39 13.90
CA GLN A 88 7.82 -0.66 12.50
C GLN A 88 6.70 0.28 12.06
N SER A 89 7.04 1.51 11.71
CA SER A 89 6.06 2.48 11.23
C SER A 89 6.70 3.36 10.17
N ASP A 90 5.89 3.93 9.29
CA ASP A 90 6.36 4.98 8.39
C ASP A 90 6.84 6.22 9.16
N LEU A 91 6.39 6.43 10.39
CA LEU A 91 6.85 7.50 11.27
C LEU A 91 8.14 7.17 12.05
N ASN A 92 8.79 6.03 11.79
CA ASN A 92 9.92 5.54 12.59
C ASN A 92 11.12 6.50 12.67
N ILE A 93 11.29 7.38 11.68
CA ILE A 93 12.33 8.43 11.71
C ILE A 93 12.19 9.37 12.92
N LEU A 94 10.97 9.59 13.41
CA LEU A 94 10.68 10.47 14.56
C LEU A 94 11.16 9.88 15.89
N TYR A 95 11.33 8.56 15.97
CA TYR A 95 11.62 7.84 17.22
C TYR A 95 13.06 7.33 17.32
N GLN A 96 13.93 7.68 16.36
CA GLN A 96 15.32 7.23 16.40
C GLN A 96 16.08 7.88 17.55
N ALA A 97 16.81 7.06 18.32
CA ALA A 97 17.65 7.54 19.40
C ALA A 97 18.76 8.44 18.84
N GLY A 98 18.96 9.62 19.45
CA GLY A 98 20.00 10.56 19.04
C GLY A 98 19.62 11.47 17.86
N VAL A 99 18.36 11.47 17.41
CA VAL A 99 17.87 12.49 16.47
C VAL A 99 17.89 13.87 17.15
N ASP A 100 18.60 14.80 16.52
CA ASP A 100 18.49 16.22 16.83
C ASP A 100 17.16 16.75 16.27
N LYS A 101 16.21 17.02 17.18
CA LYS A 101 14.88 17.51 16.82
C LYS A 101 14.91 18.85 16.10
N ALA A 102 15.87 19.73 16.42
CA ALA A 102 15.98 21.03 15.79
C ALA A 102 16.47 20.89 14.33
N GLU A 103 17.46 20.01 14.11
CA GLU A 103 17.92 19.70 12.75
C GLU A 103 16.83 18.99 11.95
N LEU A 104 16.19 17.96 12.50
CA LEU A 104 15.11 17.24 11.81
C LEU A 104 13.97 18.19 11.43
N SER A 105 13.54 19.06 12.35
CA SER A 105 12.48 20.04 12.09
C SER A 105 12.83 20.99 10.94
N ARG A 106 14.08 21.47 10.89
CA ARG A 106 14.55 22.31 9.78
C ARG A 106 14.61 21.55 8.45
N GLN A 107 15.01 20.29 8.47
CA GLN A 107 15.05 19.44 7.27
C GLN A 107 13.64 19.10 6.76
N LEU A 108 12.68 18.84 7.65
CA LEU A 108 11.27 18.66 7.30
C LEU A 108 10.68 19.94 6.70
N ALA A 109 10.97 21.11 7.27
CA ALA A 109 10.52 22.37 6.70
C ALA A 109 11.09 22.64 5.31
N ARG A 110 12.37 22.29 5.06
CA ARG A 110 12.97 22.36 3.71
C ARG A 110 12.35 21.36 2.75
N LEU A 111 12.05 20.14 3.21
CA LEU A 111 11.34 19.14 2.43
C LEU A 111 9.99 19.68 1.97
N TRP A 112 9.19 20.22 2.89
CA TRP A 112 7.83 20.66 2.58
C TRP A 112 7.77 22.01 1.88
N HIS A 113 8.50 23.01 2.35
CA HIS A 113 8.32 24.42 1.97
C HIS A 113 9.58 25.07 1.40
N GLY A 114 10.63 24.29 1.10
CA GLY A 114 11.85 24.82 0.48
C GLY A 114 11.60 25.44 -0.90
N GLU A 115 12.54 26.23 -1.41
CA GLU A 115 12.38 26.88 -2.72
C GLU A 115 12.73 25.98 -3.91
N ALA A 116 13.51 24.92 -3.67
CA ALA A 116 13.93 23.96 -4.70
C ALA A 116 12.72 23.20 -5.29
N SER A 117 12.91 22.47 -6.38
CA SER A 117 11.86 21.59 -6.94
C SER A 117 11.52 20.43 -5.98
N LEU A 118 10.33 19.85 -6.09
CA LEU A 118 9.92 18.70 -5.26
C LEU A 118 10.94 17.52 -5.33
N PRO A 119 11.44 17.11 -6.51
CA PRO A 119 12.52 16.12 -6.61
C PRO A 119 13.79 16.49 -5.84
N GLU A 120 14.25 17.73 -5.95
CA GLU A 120 15.45 18.21 -5.24
C GLU A 120 15.25 18.25 -3.73
N ARG A 121 14.06 18.60 -3.25
CA ARG A 121 13.69 18.54 -1.83
C ARG A 121 13.72 17.10 -1.31
N VAL A 122 13.14 16.15 -2.05
CA VAL A 122 13.18 14.71 -1.73
C VAL A 122 14.62 14.19 -1.72
N GLN A 123 15.42 14.55 -2.71
CA GLN A 123 16.84 14.18 -2.79
C GLN A 123 17.62 14.69 -1.57
N SER A 124 17.48 15.98 -1.25
CA SER A 124 18.20 16.61 -0.14
C SER A 124 17.83 15.98 1.21
N PHE A 125 16.55 15.67 1.42
CA PHE A 125 16.10 14.99 2.63
C PHE A 125 16.61 13.54 2.70
N GLY A 126 16.65 12.86 1.54
CA GLY A 126 17.23 11.52 1.40
C GLY A 126 18.70 11.45 1.80
N GLU A 127 19.50 12.40 1.29
CA GLU A 127 20.92 12.52 1.62
C GLU A 127 21.16 12.84 3.10
N TYR A 128 20.33 13.73 3.68
CA TYR A 128 20.35 14.01 5.11
C TYR A 128 20.08 12.76 5.94
N ALA A 129 19.03 12.01 5.62
CA ALA A 129 18.67 10.79 6.35
C ALA A 129 19.77 9.73 6.24
N LEU A 130 20.31 9.52 5.04
CA LEU A 130 21.41 8.57 4.80
C LEU A 130 22.67 8.95 5.58
N ALA A 131 23.08 10.21 5.55
CA ALA A 131 24.27 10.71 6.26
C ALA A 131 24.17 10.56 7.78
N ARG A 132 22.94 10.46 8.32
CA ARG A 132 22.66 10.26 9.75
C ARG A 132 22.24 8.83 10.11
N GLY A 133 22.24 7.91 9.14
CA GLY A 133 21.80 6.53 9.35
C GLY A 133 20.33 6.41 9.77
N LEU A 134 19.49 7.37 9.38
CA LEU A 134 18.07 7.38 9.70
C LEU A 134 17.29 6.48 8.73
N PRO A 135 16.27 5.74 9.21
CA PRO A 135 15.40 4.96 8.35
C PRO A 135 14.55 5.90 7.51
N LEU A 136 14.52 5.67 6.19
CA LEU A 136 13.75 6.46 5.26
C LEU A 136 12.91 5.57 4.37
N LYS A 137 11.62 5.89 4.27
CA LYS A 137 10.66 5.18 3.42
C LYS A 137 9.91 6.16 2.53
N TRP A 138 9.52 5.70 1.34
CA TRP A 138 8.72 6.47 0.39
C TRP A 138 7.44 7.07 1.01
N PRO A 139 6.63 6.29 1.77
CA PRO A 139 5.42 6.83 2.36
C PRO A 139 5.65 8.05 3.25
N PHE A 140 6.65 7.99 4.15
CA PHE A 140 6.95 9.10 5.04
C PHE A 140 7.27 10.39 4.28
N VAL A 141 8.15 10.31 3.29
CA VAL A 141 8.63 11.48 2.56
C VAL A 141 7.51 12.11 1.74
N THR A 142 6.73 11.27 1.07
CA THR A 142 5.78 11.72 0.05
C THR A 142 4.38 11.99 0.58
N TYR A 143 3.98 11.40 1.71
CA TYR A 143 2.65 11.61 2.31
C TYR A 143 2.43 13.07 2.72
N PHE A 144 3.36 13.65 3.48
CA PHE A 144 3.22 15.04 3.92
C PHE A 144 3.33 16.02 2.74
N LEU A 145 4.18 15.72 1.76
CA LEU A 145 4.25 16.50 0.52
C LEU A 145 2.92 16.47 -0.24
N PHE A 146 2.34 15.28 -0.38
CA PHE A 146 1.06 15.07 -1.06
C PHE A 146 -0.08 15.83 -0.40
N LEU A 147 -0.16 15.85 0.93
CA LEU A 147 -1.20 16.62 1.64
C LEU A 147 -0.96 18.14 1.61
N LEU A 148 0.30 18.58 1.62
CA LEU A 148 0.65 20.00 1.60
C LEU A 148 0.67 20.62 0.20
N HIS A 149 0.84 19.81 -0.85
CA HIS A 149 0.91 20.24 -2.24
C HIS A 149 0.11 19.28 -3.14
N PRO A 150 -1.21 19.12 -2.91
CA PRO A 150 -2.01 18.15 -3.66
C PRO A 150 -2.07 18.46 -5.16
N ASP A 151 -1.80 19.70 -5.56
CA ASP A 151 -1.72 20.15 -6.95
C ASP A 151 -0.45 19.67 -7.68
N ALA A 152 0.61 19.30 -6.96
CA ALA A 152 1.92 19.03 -7.54
C ALA A 152 2.62 17.76 -7.06
N ALA A 153 2.40 17.34 -5.81
CA ALA A 153 3.09 16.22 -5.19
C ALA A 153 2.25 14.94 -5.23
N MET A 154 2.91 13.81 -5.51
CA MET A 154 2.28 12.48 -5.53
C MET A 154 2.70 11.68 -4.30
N TYR A 155 1.75 10.94 -3.70
CA TYR A 155 2.02 9.96 -2.65
C TYR A 155 2.56 8.65 -3.26
N VAL A 156 3.71 8.18 -2.78
CA VAL A 156 4.37 6.98 -3.29
C VAL A 156 4.29 5.88 -2.25
N LYS A 157 3.35 4.94 -2.48
CA LYS A 157 3.33 3.64 -1.79
C LYS A 157 4.03 2.58 -2.66
N PRO A 158 5.10 1.92 -2.18
CA PRO A 158 5.90 0.96 -2.93
C PRO A 158 5.11 -0.01 -3.84
N THR A 159 4.20 -0.80 -3.27
CA THR A 159 3.46 -1.86 -4.00
C THR A 159 2.56 -1.29 -5.09
N ILE A 160 1.82 -0.21 -4.77
CA ILE A 160 0.92 0.46 -5.72
C ILE A 160 1.71 1.16 -6.82
N SER A 161 2.82 1.80 -6.46
CA SER A 161 3.69 2.51 -7.39
C SER A 161 4.40 1.53 -8.33
N LYS A 162 4.85 0.38 -7.83
CA LYS A 162 5.41 -0.70 -8.66
C LYS A 162 4.39 -1.18 -9.70
N TRP A 163 3.17 -1.48 -9.26
CA TRP A 163 2.08 -1.87 -10.17
C TRP A 163 1.80 -0.79 -11.21
N PHE A 164 1.70 0.47 -10.78
CA PHE A 164 1.42 1.61 -11.66
C PHE A 164 2.52 1.82 -12.70
N LEU A 165 3.79 1.76 -12.29
CA LEU A 165 4.93 1.87 -13.21
C LEU A 165 4.94 0.73 -14.22
N GLN A 166 4.62 -0.50 -13.81
CA GLN A 166 4.48 -1.63 -14.73
C GLN A 166 3.33 -1.41 -15.72
N PHE A 167 2.16 -0.94 -15.24
CA PHE A 167 1.00 -0.61 -16.07
C PHE A 167 1.32 0.50 -17.10
N ALA A 168 2.12 1.49 -16.71
CA ALA A 168 2.60 2.56 -17.58
C ALA A 168 3.70 2.12 -18.58
N GLY A 169 4.17 0.87 -18.52
CA GLY A 169 5.29 0.38 -19.33
C GLY A 169 6.66 0.90 -18.88
N GLN A 170 6.78 1.32 -17.62
CA GLN A 170 7.93 1.97 -17.00
C GLN A 170 8.49 1.19 -15.78
N GLY A 171 8.29 -0.14 -15.75
CA GLY A 171 8.64 -0.99 -14.60
C GLY A 171 10.11 -0.94 -14.17
N GLU A 172 11.02 -0.57 -15.07
CA GLU A 172 12.47 -0.44 -14.79
C GLU A 172 12.81 0.76 -13.89
N LEU A 173 11.93 1.75 -13.77
CA LEU A 173 12.14 2.95 -12.96
C LEU A 173 12.01 2.72 -11.45
N TYR A 174 11.60 1.53 -11.01
CA TYR A 174 11.37 1.28 -9.59
C TYR A 174 12.68 1.06 -8.80
N GLY A 175 13.03 2.04 -7.97
CA GLY A 175 14.08 1.95 -6.95
C GLY A 175 13.51 1.80 -5.54
N ARG A 176 14.11 0.93 -4.70
CA ARG A 176 13.65 0.66 -3.33
C ARG A 176 13.76 1.86 -2.38
N SER A 177 14.72 2.76 -2.61
CA SER A 177 14.97 3.91 -1.73
C SER A 177 14.47 5.22 -2.37
N PRO A 178 13.88 6.14 -1.57
CA PRO A 178 13.53 7.48 -2.05
C PRO A 178 14.73 8.21 -2.65
N SER A 179 14.56 8.73 -3.87
CA SER A 179 15.53 9.60 -4.55
C SER A 179 14.80 10.64 -5.40
N GLY A 180 15.44 11.78 -5.64
CA GLY A 180 14.86 12.84 -6.47
C GLY A 180 14.58 12.35 -7.90
N VAL A 181 15.54 11.66 -8.52
CA VAL A 181 15.41 11.15 -9.90
C VAL A 181 14.22 10.21 -10.04
N ALA A 182 14.06 9.26 -9.11
CA ALA A 182 12.91 8.34 -9.15
C ALA A 182 11.60 9.09 -8.89
N TYR A 183 11.60 10.07 -7.98
CA TYR A 183 10.39 10.83 -7.69
C TYR A 183 9.97 11.71 -8.87
N GLU A 184 10.92 12.36 -9.54
CA GLU A 184 10.67 13.15 -10.75
C GLU A 184 10.02 12.30 -11.84
N ALA A 185 10.55 11.10 -12.10
CA ALA A 185 9.98 10.21 -13.09
C ALA A 185 8.53 9.81 -12.76
N ILE A 186 8.22 9.55 -11.47
CA ILE A 186 6.85 9.29 -11.01
C ILE A 186 5.95 10.53 -11.21
N LEU A 187 6.43 11.71 -10.82
CA LEU A 187 5.65 12.95 -10.95
C LEU A 187 5.31 13.25 -12.41
N VAL A 188 6.25 13.08 -13.34
CA VAL A 188 6.00 13.27 -14.77
C VAL A 188 4.88 12.35 -15.26
N LEU A 189 4.91 11.05 -14.92
CA LEU A 189 3.86 10.10 -15.30
C LEU A 189 2.50 10.46 -14.71
N CYS A 190 2.46 10.87 -13.43
CA CYS A 190 1.23 11.27 -12.75
C CYS A 190 0.67 12.58 -13.30
N GLN A 191 1.51 13.54 -13.71
CA GLN A 191 1.09 14.78 -14.38
C GLN A 191 0.53 14.51 -15.78
N GLU A 192 1.18 13.62 -16.55
CA GLU A 192 0.66 13.18 -17.85
C GLU A 192 -0.70 12.46 -17.67
N LEU A 193 -0.85 11.67 -16.61
CA LEU A 193 -2.12 11.01 -16.28
C LEU A 193 -3.20 12.00 -15.85
N LEU A 194 -2.86 12.99 -15.02
CA LEU A 194 -3.78 14.06 -14.63
C LEU A 194 -4.35 14.77 -15.87
N ALA A 195 -3.49 15.13 -16.82
CA ALA A 195 -3.89 15.75 -18.07
C ALA A 195 -4.81 14.84 -18.90
N ALA A 196 -4.54 13.53 -18.94
CA ALA A 196 -5.37 12.55 -19.62
C ALA A 196 -6.74 12.33 -18.95
N LEU A 197 -6.82 12.51 -17.62
CA LEU A 197 -8.05 12.38 -16.83
C LEU A 197 -8.85 13.68 -16.70
N ALA A 198 -8.31 14.82 -17.17
CA ALA A 198 -9.00 16.11 -17.15
C ALA A 198 -10.39 16.09 -17.83
N PRO A 199 -10.64 15.37 -18.94
CA PRO A 199 -11.99 15.24 -19.53
C PRO A 199 -13.03 14.61 -18.59
N TYR A 200 -12.58 13.86 -17.58
CA TYR A 200 -13.43 13.24 -16.56
C TYR A 200 -13.53 14.08 -15.28
N GLY A 201 -12.96 15.29 -15.27
CA GLY A 201 -13.02 16.20 -14.14
C GLY A 201 -11.94 16.02 -13.08
N ALA A 202 -10.82 15.35 -13.39
CA ALA A 202 -9.66 15.30 -12.49
C ALA A 202 -9.07 16.70 -12.30
N ARG A 203 -8.70 17.04 -11.07
CA ARG A 203 -8.23 18.39 -10.69
C ARG A 203 -6.81 18.41 -10.13
N ASP A 204 -6.41 17.37 -9.41
CA ASP A 204 -5.16 17.35 -8.65
C ASP A 204 -4.59 15.93 -8.50
N MET A 205 -3.51 15.80 -7.72
CA MET A 205 -2.88 14.50 -7.46
C MET A 205 -3.70 13.63 -6.49
N ILE A 206 -4.65 14.17 -5.73
CA ILE A 206 -5.58 13.36 -4.91
C ILE A 206 -6.46 12.54 -5.83
N ASP A 207 -6.98 13.17 -6.89
CA ASP A 207 -7.76 12.52 -7.94
C ASP A 207 -6.93 11.42 -8.63
N VAL A 208 -5.70 11.75 -9.05
CA VAL A 208 -4.78 10.77 -9.69
C VAL A 208 -4.47 9.60 -8.76
N GLN A 209 -4.12 9.89 -7.51
CA GLN A 209 -3.79 8.87 -6.51
C GLN A 209 -4.97 7.93 -6.25
N SER A 210 -6.18 8.48 -6.17
CA SER A 210 -7.40 7.71 -5.92
C SER A 210 -7.72 6.76 -7.07
N ILE A 211 -7.58 7.23 -8.31
CA ILE A 211 -7.80 6.40 -9.50
C ILE A 211 -6.75 5.29 -9.62
N ILE A 212 -5.46 5.59 -9.40
CA ILE A 212 -4.40 4.57 -9.37
C ILE A 212 -4.66 3.54 -8.28
N TRP A 213 -5.05 4.00 -7.09
CA TRP A 213 -5.31 3.13 -5.93
C TRP A 213 -6.44 2.13 -6.20
N VAL A 214 -7.60 2.62 -6.67
CA VAL A 214 -8.75 1.76 -6.99
C VAL A 214 -8.38 0.79 -8.10
N ALA A 215 -7.73 1.27 -9.17
CA ALA A 215 -7.35 0.41 -10.29
C ALA A 215 -6.37 -0.71 -9.85
N ALA A 216 -5.34 -0.37 -9.07
CA ALA A 216 -4.38 -1.34 -8.55
C ALA A 216 -5.06 -2.41 -7.70
N ARG A 217 -5.98 -1.99 -6.82
CA ARG A 217 -6.75 -2.88 -5.95
C ARG A 217 -7.61 -3.86 -6.75
N GLU A 218 -8.36 -3.38 -7.73
CA GLU A 218 -9.22 -4.23 -8.55
C GLU A 218 -8.40 -5.15 -9.46
N ALA A 219 -7.27 -4.69 -9.99
CA ALA A 219 -6.35 -5.52 -10.76
C ALA A 219 -5.78 -6.67 -9.93
N GLN A 220 -5.35 -6.42 -8.68
CA GLN A 220 -4.86 -7.46 -7.78
C GLN A 220 -5.95 -8.46 -7.39
N GLY A 221 -7.20 -8.01 -7.24
CA GLY A 221 -8.35 -8.89 -7.02
C GLY A 221 -8.61 -9.85 -8.19
N GLN A 222 -8.23 -9.46 -9.41
CA GLN A 222 -8.35 -10.29 -10.61
C GLN A 222 -7.15 -11.23 -10.81
N THR A 223 -5.92 -10.81 -10.46
CA THR A 223 -4.73 -11.67 -10.57
C THR A 223 -4.76 -12.87 -9.60
N GLY A 224 -5.55 -12.80 -8.53
CA GLY A 224 -5.90 -13.95 -7.68
C GLY A 224 -6.59 -15.12 -8.42
N ARG A 225 -6.99 -14.93 -9.69
CA ARG A 225 -7.54 -15.98 -10.59
C ARG A 225 -6.60 -16.37 -11.75
N LEU A 226 -5.37 -15.83 -11.83
CA LEU A 226 -4.45 -16.12 -12.95
C LEU A 226 -3.62 -17.39 -12.72
N THR A 227 -3.26 -18.06 -13.82
CA THR A 227 -2.38 -19.24 -13.82
C THR A 227 -0.92 -18.86 -13.53
N PRO A 228 -0.08 -19.79 -13.03
CA PRO A 228 1.30 -19.51 -12.61
C PRO A 228 2.19 -18.78 -13.62
N ARG A 229 1.89 -18.86 -14.92
CA ARG A 229 2.61 -18.08 -15.96
C ARG A 229 2.36 -16.57 -15.87
N GLY A 230 1.15 -16.14 -15.50
CA GLY A 230 0.84 -14.72 -15.28
C GLY A 230 1.43 -14.17 -13.98
N GLN A 231 1.79 -15.04 -13.03
CA GLN A 231 2.53 -14.67 -11.81
C GLN A 231 4.03 -14.50 -12.10
N ILE A 232 4.60 -15.28 -13.02
CA ILE A 232 6.02 -15.22 -13.42
C ILE A 232 6.32 -13.96 -14.26
N GLU A 233 5.38 -13.46 -15.04
CA GLU A 233 5.55 -12.21 -15.81
C GLU A 233 5.54 -10.95 -14.93
N LEU A 234 5.11 -11.07 -13.67
CA LEU A 234 5.01 -9.97 -12.70
C LEU A 234 6.06 -10.02 -11.57
N ASP A 235 7.06 -10.91 -11.69
CA ASP A 235 8.15 -11.21 -10.75
C ASP A 235 8.14 -10.39 -9.44
N VAL A 236 7.50 -10.97 -8.43
CA VAL A 236 7.62 -10.60 -7.03
C VAL A 236 8.49 -11.67 -6.38
N PRO A 237 9.63 -11.33 -5.75
CA PRO A 237 10.37 -12.29 -4.96
C PRO A 237 9.51 -12.83 -3.83
N ASP A 238 9.37 -14.16 -3.79
CA ASP A 238 8.71 -14.94 -2.73
C ASP A 238 9.49 -14.79 -1.41
N SER A 239 9.08 -13.84 -0.57
CA SER A 239 9.27 -13.91 0.90
C SER A 239 8.46 -12.90 1.72
N ASP A 240 7.98 -11.80 1.11
CA ASP A 240 7.36 -10.70 1.87
C ASP A 240 5.84 -10.56 1.62
N LEU A 241 5.27 -11.44 0.77
CA LEU A 241 3.85 -11.40 0.36
C LEU A 241 2.88 -11.71 1.52
N ASP A 242 3.27 -12.52 2.49
CA ASP A 242 2.37 -12.87 3.61
C ASP A 242 2.25 -11.72 4.62
N GLU A 243 3.31 -10.92 4.83
CA GLU A 243 3.27 -9.74 5.69
C GLU A 243 2.55 -8.57 4.99
N GLU A 244 2.81 -8.34 3.70
CA GLU A 244 2.19 -7.25 2.93
C GLU A 244 0.71 -7.50 2.57
N GLN A 245 0.28 -8.77 2.37
CA GLN A 245 -1.14 -9.11 2.20
C GLN A 245 -1.94 -8.85 3.49
N SER A 246 -1.32 -9.03 4.66
CA SER A 246 -1.92 -8.67 5.95
C SER A 246 -2.05 -7.15 6.10
N GLU A 247 -1.07 -6.37 5.64
CA GLU A 247 -1.12 -4.90 5.62
C GLU A 247 -2.20 -4.33 4.69
N LEU A 248 -2.41 -4.93 3.52
CA LEU A 248 -3.55 -4.62 2.66
C LEU A 248 -4.86 -4.99 3.36
N GLY A 249 -4.96 -6.18 3.97
CA GLY A 249 -6.15 -6.65 4.69
C GLY A 249 -6.62 -5.72 5.82
N GLU A 250 -5.69 -5.14 6.58
CA GLU A 250 -6.00 -4.22 7.69
C GLU A 250 -6.29 -2.79 7.23
N ALA A 251 -5.57 -2.26 6.22
CA ALA A 251 -5.88 -0.96 5.62
C ALA A 251 -7.24 -0.96 4.88
N LEU A 252 -7.73 -2.14 4.49
CA LEU A 252 -9.05 -2.37 3.87
C LEU A 252 -10.22 -2.35 4.89
N ALA A 253 -9.96 -2.34 6.19
CA ALA A 253 -10.97 -2.20 7.24
C ALA A 253 -11.05 -0.75 7.73
N GLY A 254 -11.85 0.09 7.05
CA GLY A 254 -12.13 1.46 7.48
C GLY A 254 -12.85 1.53 8.85
N PRO A 255 -12.97 2.71 9.47
CA PRO A 255 -13.68 2.88 10.73
C PRO A 255 -15.18 2.62 10.53
N THR A 256 -15.65 1.50 11.07
CA THR A 256 -17.08 1.19 11.21
C THR A 256 -17.61 1.85 12.48
N GLU A 257 -18.02 3.11 12.41
CA GLU A 257 -18.89 3.69 13.44
C GLU A 257 -20.35 3.67 12.98
N LEU A 258 -21.17 2.97 13.78
CA LEU A 258 -22.60 2.80 13.62
C LEU A 258 -23.34 4.14 13.75
N ALA A 259 -24.02 4.55 12.69
CA ALA A 259 -25.20 5.40 12.79
C ALA A 259 -26.41 4.61 12.28
N ALA A 260 -27.27 4.22 13.21
CA ALA A 260 -28.55 3.56 12.93
C ALA A 260 -29.44 4.45 12.05
N THR A 261 -30.06 3.90 11.01
CA THR A 261 -31.49 4.08 10.68
C THR A 261 -31.90 3.29 9.41
N THR A 262 -33.00 2.56 9.56
CA THR A 262 -33.82 1.81 8.58
C THR A 262 -33.27 0.47 8.07
N ILE A 263 -33.73 -0.59 8.73
CA ILE A 263 -33.55 -1.99 8.33
C ILE A 263 -34.38 -2.24 7.06
N ILE A 264 -33.71 -2.28 5.90
CA ILE A 264 -34.15 -3.13 4.80
C ILE A 264 -33.55 -4.49 5.10
N ALA A 265 -34.39 -5.46 5.48
CA ALA A 265 -33.94 -6.81 5.75
C ALA A 265 -33.44 -7.45 4.45
N GLU A 266 -32.12 -7.41 4.25
CA GLU A 266 -31.42 -8.20 3.25
C GLU A 266 -31.63 -9.69 3.60
N PRO A 267 -32.03 -10.55 2.64
CA PRO A 267 -32.14 -11.97 2.90
C PRO A 267 -30.77 -12.49 3.36
N ALA A 268 -30.77 -13.27 4.44
CA ALA A 268 -29.55 -13.71 5.11
C ALA A 268 -28.50 -14.17 4.09
N PRO A 269 -27.26 -13.62 4.12
CA PRO A 269 -26.20 -14.07 3.24
C PRO A 269 -26.02 -15.57 3.45
N VAL A 270 -26.16 -16.33 2.37
CA VAL A 270 -25.76 -17.74 2.35
C VAL A 270 -24.25 -17.76 2.36
N TYR A 271 -23.66 -17.55 3.53
CA TYR A 271 -22.26 -17.82 3.77
C TYR A 271 -22.05 -19.31 3.53
N GLN A 272 -21.42 -19.65 2.41
CA GLN A 272 -20.88 -21.00 2.25
C GLN A 272 -19.91 -21.21 3.41
N ALA A 273 -20.13 -22.29 4.16
CA ALA A 273 -19.28 -22.65 5.30
C ALA A 273 -17.80 -22.62 4.88
N ARG A 274 -16.93 -22.09 5.75
CA ARG A 274 -15.47 -22.24 5.62
C ARG A 274 -15.20 -23.69 5.21
N ARG A 275 -14.48 -23.91 4.10
CA ARG A 275 -14.10 -25.27 3.68
C ARG A 275 -13.46 -25.95 4.88
N GLN A 276 -14.06 -27.04 5.34
CA GLN A 276 -13.50 -27.81 6.43
C GLN A 276 -12.11 -28.30 5.98
N PRO A 277 -11.08 -28.21 6.85
CA PRO A 277 -9.77 -28.74 6.53
C PRO A 277 -9.90 -30.22 6.17
N PRO A 278 -9.15 -30.72 5.16
CA PRO A 278 -9.26 -32.09 4.73
C PRO A 278 -8.95 -33.03 5.90
N THR A 279 -9.76 -34.06 6.08
CA THR A 279 -9.55 -35.09 7.11
C THR A 279 -8.28 -35.90 6.81
N GLN A 280 -7.75 -36.61 7.80
CA GLN A 280 -6.58 -37.48 7.58
C GLN A 280 -6.85 -38.58 6.54
N ALA A 281 -8.10 -39.04 6.43
CA ALA A 281 -8.50 -40.03 5.43
C ALA A 281 -8.45 -39.45 4.02
N GLU A 282 -9.03 -38.26 3.83
CA GLU A 282 -9.01 -37.54 2.54
C GLU A 282 -7.58 -37.14 2.13
N LEU A 283 -6.73 -36.76 3.09
CA LEU A 283 -5.31 -36.51 2.85
C LEU A 283 -4.56 -37.76 2.39
N ALA A 284 -4.79 -38.91 3.05
CA ALA A 284 -4.11 -40.15 2.69
C ALA A 284 -4.47 -40.59 1.27
N GLU A 285 -5.76 -40.46 0.92
CA GLU A 285 -6.27 -40.74 -0.42
C GLU A 285 -5.68 -39.77 -1.46
N THR A 286 -5.72 -38.46 -1.19
CA THR A 286 -5.25 -37.43 -2.13
C THR A 286 -3.74 -37.49 -2.38
N LEU A 287 -2.96 -37.90 -1.37
CA LEU A 287 -1.51 -38.06 -1.48
C LEU A 287 -1.12 -39.46 -1.98
N CYS A 288 -2.08 -40.35 -2.20
CA CYS A 288 -1.85 -41.76 -2.53
C CYS A 288 -0.90 -42.45 -1.53
N LEU A 289 -1.02 -42.12 -0.23
CA LEU A 289 -0.19 -42.63 0.84
C LEU A 289 -0.97 -43.62 1.72
N PRO A 290 -0.33 -44.68 2.25
CA PRO A 290 -0.91 -45.47 3.32
C PRO A 290 -1.21 -44.59 4.55
N ALA A 291 -2.36 -44.78 5.19
CA ALA A 291 -2.76 -44.00 6.36
C ALA A 291 -1.71 -44.05 7.50
N THR A 292 -1.01 -45.19 7.64
CA THR A 292 0.08 -45.36 8.62
C THR A 292 1.31 -44.50 8.31
N ALA A 293 1.62 -44.30 7.03
CA ALA A 293 2.71 -43.44 6.59
C ALA A 293 2.37 -41.96 6.85
N LEU A 294 1.15 -41.54 6.51
CA LEU A 294 0.66 -40.18 6.78
C LEU A 294 0.67 -39.86 8.28
N ALA A 295 0.16 -40.76 9.12
CA ALA A 295 0.18 -40.60 10.57
C ALA A 295 1.62 -40.46 11.11
N GLY A 296 2.56 -41.23 10.57
CA GLY A 296 3.99 -41.11 10.90
C GLY A 296 4.58 -39.75 10.52
N TRP A 297 4.19 -39.22 9.35
CA TRP A 297 4.63 -37.90 8.88
C TRP A 297 4.07 -36.77 9.75
N LEU A 298 2.77 -36.79 10.06
CA LEU A 298 2.13 -35.80 10.93
C LEU A 298 2.74 -35.80 12.33
N SER A 299 2.96 -36.98 12.93
CA SER A 299 3.63 -37.10 14.23
C SER A 299 5.06 -36.55 14.21
N ALA A 300 5.81 -36.81 13.14
CA ALA A 300 7.15 -36.27 12.97
C ALA A 300 7.15 -34.74 12.85
N ILE A 301 6.20 -34.17 12.10
CA ILE A 301 6.03 -32.72 11.94
C ILE A 301 5.64 -32.06 13.27
N HIS A 302 4.67 -32.60 13.99
CA HIS A 302 4.26 -32.06 15.30
C HIS A 302 5.42 -32.05 16.30
N ARG A 303 6.22 -33.12 16.32
CA ARG A 303 7.37 -33.26 17.23
C ARG A 303 8.55 -32.38 16.85
N LYS A 304 8.94 -32.36 15.57
CA LYS A 304 10.15 -31.67 15.10
C LYS A 304 9.92 -30.24 14.66
N LYS A 305 8.65 -29.83 14.48
CA LYS A 305 8.22 -28.52 13.94
C LYS A 305 8.79 -28.19 12.57
N GLN A 306 9.30 -29.20 11.85
CA GLN A 306 9.88 -29.09 10.51
C GLN A 306 9.78 -30.44 9.79
N ALA A 307 9.67 -30.40 8.46
CA ALA A 307 9.77 -31.57 7.60
C ALA A 307 10.45 -31.21 6.28
N ILE A 308 11.18 -32.18 5.71
CA ILE A 308 11.82 -32.05 4.40
C ILE A 308 11.20 -33.13 3.49
N LEU A 309 10.49 -32.71 2.45
CA LEU A 309 9.94 -33.63 1.45
C LEU A 309 10.95 -33.79 0.30
N GLN A 310 11.52 -34.98 0.13
CA GLN A 310 12.54 -35.26 -0.89
C GLN A 310 11.99 -36.15 -2.00
N GLY A 311 12.39 -35.86 -3.25
CA GLY A 311 12.02 -36.65 -4.43
C GLY A 311 12.32 -35.94 -5.75
N PRO A 312 12.36 -36.66 -6.89
CA PRO A 312 12.59 -36.11 -8.23
C PRO A 312 11.67 -34.93 -8.59
N PRO A 313 12.05 -34.01 -9.49
CA PRO A 313 11.18 -32.92 -9.93
C PRO A 313 9.87 -33.48 -10.54
N GLY A 314 8.74 -32.82 -10.25
CA GLY A 314 7.41 -33.26 -10.73
C GLY A 314 6.67 -34.28 -9.85
N THR A 315 7.24 -34.79 -8.76
CA THR A 315 6.59 -35.80 -7.88
C THR A 315 5.59 -35.22 -6.86
N GLY A 316 5.02 -34.06 -7.11
CA GLY A 316 3.96 -33.49 -6.26
C GLY A 316 4.39 -33.00 -4.87
N LYS A 317 5.69 -32.77 -4.60
CA LYS A 317 6.19 -32.32 -3.28
C LYS A 317 5.51 -31.04 -2.79
N THR A 318 5.37 -30.04 -3.66
CA THR A 318 4.70 -28.77 -3.34
C THR A 318 3.20 -28.96 -3.06
N PHE A 319 2.56 -29.88 -3.80
CA PHE A 319 1.16 -30.24 -3.58
C PHE A 319 0.96 -30.92 -2.22
N ALA A 320 1.85 -31.87 -1.87
CA ALA A 320 1.84 -32.52 -0.56
C ALA A 320 2.08 -31.55 0.60
N ALA A 321 3.01 -30.60 0.44
CA ALA A 321 3.29 -29.59 1.46
C ALA A 321 2.08 -28.70 1.76
N ARG A 322 1.35 -28.24 0.74
CA ARG A 322 0.15 -27.41 0.89
C ARG A 322 -0.97 -28.14 1.63
N LEU A 323 -1.27 -29.37 1.21
CA LEU A 323 -2.32 -30.18 1.83
C LEU A 323 -2.01 -30.51 3.30
N LEU A 324 -0.76 -30.84 3.62
CA LEU A 324 -0.33 -31.06 5.00
C LEU A 324 -0.45 -29.79 5.84
N ALA A 325 -0.10 -28.62 5.29
CA ALA A 325 -0.21 -27.33 5.99
C ALA A 325 -1.67 -26.96 6.27
N GLU A 326 -2.56 -27.10 5.28
CA GLU A 326 -4.01 -26.85 5.43
C GLU A 326 -4.63 -27.71 6.54
N HIS A 327 -4.27 -28.99 6.60
CA HIS A 327 -4.72 -29.88 7.67
C HIS A 327 -4.17 -29.46 9.04
N LEU A 328 -2.86 -29.17 9.14
CA LEU A 328 -2.21 -28.82 10.41
C LEU A 328 -2.74 -27.51 11.00
N VAL A 329 -3.07 -26.52 10.16
CA VAL A 329 -3.69 -25.25 10.58
C VAL A 329 -5.14 -25.47 11.02
N GLY A 330 -5.86 -26.36 10.35
CA GLY A 330 -7.24 -26.69 10.66
C GLY A 330 -7.46 -27.53 11.93
N THR A 331 -6.43 -28.22 12.41
CA THR A 331 -6.45 -29.05 13.63
C THR A 331 -5.78 -28.38 14.84
N GLY A 332 -5.39 -27.10 14.72
CA GLY A 332 -4.65 -26.33 15.72
C GLY A 332 -5.50 -25.68 16.80
#